data_AF-A0A2V9S030-F1
#
_entry.id   AF-A0A2V9S030-F1
#
_cell.length_a   1.000
_cell.length_b   1.000
_cell.length_c   1.000
_cell.angle_alpha   90.00
_cell.angle_beta   90.00
_cell.angle_gamma   90.00
#
_symmetry.space_group_name_H-M   'P 1'
#
loop_
_entity.id
_entity.type
_entity.pdbx_description
1 polymer ?
#
loop_
_entity_poly.entity_id
_entity_poly.type
_entity_poly.pdbx_seq_one_letter_code
_entity_poly.pdbx_strand_id
1 'polypeptide(L)' 'MHFITFSCYRREGLLGSEARRDLLLRILERVRRRYRLVVLGYVVMPEHVHLLISEPQRGRYLP' A
#
# COMPACT_ATOMS: atom_id res chain seq x y z
N MET A 1 3.46 12.81 5.18
CA MET A 1 2.29 11.95 4.94
C MET A 1 1.99 12.01 3.47
N HIS A 2 1.87 10.87 2.81
CA HIS A 2 1.77 10.78 1.35
C HIS A 2 0.59 9.92 0.95
N PHE A 3 -0.16 10.41 -0.02
CA PHE A 3 -1.22 9.66 -0.68
C PHE A 3 -0.69 9.16 -2.02
N ILE A 4 -0.70 7.84 -2.22
CA ILE A 4 -0.24 7.19 -3.44
C ILE A 4 -1.45 6.51 -4.08
N THR A 5 -1.65 6.77 -5.37
CA THR A 5 -2.64 6.08 -6.19
C THR A 5 -1.94 5.42 -7.35
N PHE A 6 -2.27 4.17 -7.61
CA PHE A 6 -1.82 3.47 -8.81
C PHE A 6 -2.94 2.61 -9.38
N SER A 7 -2.92 2.41 -10.70
CA SER A 7 -3.91 1.62 -11.43
C SER A 7 -3.29 0.35 -12.00
N CYS A 8 -4.10 -0.67 -12.18
CA CYS A 8 -3.79 -1.80 -13.03
C CYS A 8 -3.56 -1.32 -14.47
N TYR A 9 -2.76 -2.07 -15.23
CA TYR A 9 -2.50 -1.75 -16.62
C TYR A 9 -3.81 -1.62 -17.40
N ARG A 10 -3.95 -0.54 -18.19
CA ARG A 10 -5.18 -0.16 -18.92
C ARG A 10 -6.45 -0.02 -18.06
N ARG A 11 -6.31 0.13 -16.74
CA ARG A 11 -7.42 0.16 -15.77
C ARG A 11 -8.27 -1.12 -15.85
N GLU A 12 -7.64 -2.26 -16.14
CA GLU A 12 -8.35 -3.54 -16.09
C GLU A 12 -8.69 -3.92 -14.64
N GLY A 13 -9.84 -4.56 -14.45
CA GLY A 13 -10.37 -5.01 -13.14
C GLY A 13 -9.61 -6.20 -12.53
N LEU A 14 -8.27 -6.20 -12.61
CA LEU A 14 -7.43 -7.34 -12.23
C LEU A 14 -7.54 -7.67 -10.73
N LEU A 15 -7.91 -6.73 -9.87
CA LEU A 15 -8.08 -6.92 -8.43
C LEU A 15 -9.52 -7.27 -8.02
N GLY A 16 -10.39 -7.66 -8.96
CA GLY A 16 -11.78 -8.02 -8.67
C GLY A 16 -11.94 -9.26 -7.79
N SER A 17 -11.05 -10.26 -7.93
CA SER A 17 -11.13 -11.49 -7.14
C SER A 17 -10.47 -11.36 -5.76
N GLU A 18 -11.03 -12.07 -4.78
CA GLU A 18 -10.51 -12.12 -3.40
C GLU A 18 -9.06 -12.59 -3.36
N ALA A 19 -8.74 -13.70 -4.06
CA ALA A 19 -7.38 -14.24 -4.10
C ALA A 19 -6.33 -13.24 -4.60
N ARG A 20 -6.70 -12.37 -5.56
CA ARG A 20 -5.78 -11.34 -6.08
C ARG A 20 -5.65 -10.15 -5.12
N ARG A 21 -6.72 -9.78 -4.41
CA ARG A 21 -6.66 -8.80 -3.31
C ARG A 21 -5.75 -9.31 -2.18
N ASP A 22 -5.88 -10.56 -1.78
CA ASP A 22 -5.03 -11.17 -0.75
C ASP A 22 -3.56 -11.25 -1.18
N LEU A 23 -3.30 -11.54 -2.46
CA LEU A 23 -1.95 -11.51 -3.00
C LEU A 23 -1.35 -10.11 -2.93
N LEU A 24 -2.10 -9.08 -3.34
CA LEU A 24 -1.69 -7.68 -3.23
C LEU A 24 -1.36 -7.31 -1.78
N LEU A 25 -2.23 -7.64 -0.82
CA LEU A 25 -2.01 -7.32 0.60
C LEU A 25 -0.79 -8.02 1.19
N ARG A 26 -0.53 -9.28 0.81
CA ARG A 26 0.69 -10.00 1.19
C ARG A 26 1.95 -9.31 0.67
N ILE A 27 1.92 -8.83 -0.58
CA ILE A 27 3.03 -8.09 -1.18
C ILE A 27 3.19 -6.73 -0.50
N LEU A 28 2.09 -6.00 -0.27
CA LEU A 28 2.09 -4.72 0.41
C LEU A 28 2.71 -4.81 1.80
N GLU A 29 2.36 -5.85 2.58
CA GLU A 29 2.96 -6.08 3.89
C GLU A 29 4.47 -6.36 3.80
N ARG A 30 4.91 -7.12 2.79
CA ARG A 30 6.34 -7.35 2.54
C ARG A 30 7.08 -6.05 2.23
N VAL A 31 6.49 -5.19 1.40
CA VAL A 31 7.04 -3.87 1.04
C VAL A 31 7.07 -2.97 2.27
N ARG A 32 5.97 -2.90 3.04
CA ARG A 32 5.86 -2.12 4.28
C ARG A 32 6.99 -2.47 5.24
N ARG A 33 7.25 -3.76 5.48
CA ARG A 33 8.35 -4.21 6.34
C ARG A 33 9.72 -3.86 5.77
N ARG A 34 9.95 -4.12 4.48
CA ARG A 34 11.24 -3.88 3.82
C ARG A 34 11.66 -2.41 3.88
N TYR A 35 10.73 -1.50 3.63
CA TYR A 35 10.99 -0.06 3.60
C TYR A 35 10.60 0.66 4.90
N ARG A 36 10.19 -0.09 5.92
CA ARG A 36 9.73 0.43 7.22
C ARG A 36 8.66 1.52 7.08
N LEU A 37 7.80 1.39 6.08
CA LEU A 37 6.70 2.33 5.86
C LEU A 37 5.67 2.17 6.97
N VAL A 38 5.05 3.28 7.34
CA VAL A 38 3.83 3.25 8.15
C VAL A 38 2.65 3.36 7.19
N VAL A 39 1.84 2.31 7.11
CA VAL A 39 0.60 2.31 6.32
C VAL A 39 -0.51 2.75 7.26
N LEU A 40 -1.06 3.93 7.02
CA LEU A 40 -2.13 4.53 7.80
C LEU A 40 -3.52 4.08 7.31
N GLY A 41 -3.64 3.75 6.03
CA GLY A 41 -4.87 3.25 5.44
C GLY A 41 -4.69 2.86 3.98
N TYR A 42 -5.60 2.02 3.47
CA TYR A 42 -5.62 1.62 2.07
C TYR A 42 -7.03 1.22 1.63
N VAL A 43 -7.31 1.36 0.33
CA VAL A 43 -8.53 0.84 -0.31
C VAL A 43 -8.12 0.15 -1.61
N VAL A 44 -8.62 -1.07 -1.81
CA VAL A 44 -8.38 -1.86 -3.03
C VAL A 44 -9.67 -1.90 -3.84
N MET A 45 -9.67 -1.22 -4.98
CA MET A 45 -10.73 -1.29 -5.98
C MET A 45 -10.32 -2.31 -7.06
N PRO A 46 -11.25 -2.83 -7.88
CA PRO A 46 -10.92 -3.82 -8.91
C PRO A 46 -9.81 -3.36 -9.88
N GLU A 47 -9.71 -2.06 -10.17
CA GLU A 47 -8.80 -1.51 -11.19
C GLU A 47 -7.64 -0.69 -10.61
N HIS A 48 -7.70 -0.29 -9.34
CA HIS A 48 -6.73 0.63 -8.75
C HIS A 48 -6.70 0.53 -7.22
N VAL A 49 -5.66 1.13 -6.64
CA VAL A 49 -5.44 1.12 -5.19
C VAL A 49 -5.12 2.54 -4.73
N HIS A 50 -5.69 2.92 -3.60
CA HIS A 50 -5.33 4.11 -2.86
C HIS A 50 -4.57 3.69 -1.60
N LEU A 51 -3.41 4.31 -1.35
CA LEU A 51 -2.56 4.07 -0.19
C LEU A 51 -2.29 5.39 0.52
N LEU A 52 -2.42 5.35 1.84
CA LEU A 52 -2.03 6.43 2.72
C LEU A 52 -0.86 5.96 3.58
N ILE A 53 0.30 6.57 3.39
CA ILE A 53 1.54 6.17 4.05
C ILE A 53 2.27 7.36 4.69
N SER A 54 3.13 7.05 5.65
CA SER A 54 4.15 7.97 6.13
C SER A 54 5.50 7.27 6.24
N GLU A 55 6.56 8.07 6.25
CA GLU A 55 7.88 7.60 6.65
C GLU A 55 7.84 7.09 8.09
N PRO A 56 8.70 6.12 8.46
CA PRO A 56 8.90 5.80 9.86
C PRO A 56 9.32 7.07 10.59
N GLN A 57 8.72 7.35 11.75
CA GLN A 57 9.23 8.41 12.62
C GLN A 57 10.71 8.13 12.84
N ARG A 58 11.59 9.00 12.32
CA ARG A 58 12.99 9.03 12.72
C ARG A 58 12.94 9.11 14.24
N GLY A 59 13.48 8.10 14.91
CA GLY A 59 13.57 8.10 16.36
C GLY A 59 14.08 9.46 16.78
N ARG A 60 13.27 10.18 17.54
CA ARG A 60 13.68 11.43 18.16
C ARG A 60 14.86 11.03 19.04
N TYR A 61 16.09 11.23 18.55
CA TYR A 61 17.27 11.25 19.39
C TYR A 61 17.00 12.38 20.37
N LEU A 62 16.51 12.00 21.56
CA LEU A 62 16.50 12.89 22.69
C LEU A 62 17.97 13.07 23.11
N PRO A 63 18.39 14.32 23.41
CA PRO A 63 19.75 14.62 23.85
C PRO A 63 20.09 13.92 25.17
#